data_AF-A0A939VWT0-F1
#
_entry.id   AF-A0A939VWT0-F1
#
_cell.length_a   1.000
_cell.length_b   1.000
_cell.length_c   1.000
_cell.angle_alpha   90.00
_cell.angle_beta   90.00
_cell.angle_gamma   90.00
#
_symmetry.space_group_name_H-M   'P 1'
#
loop_
_entity.id
_entity.type
_entity.pdbx_description
1 polymer ?
#
loop_
_entity_poly.entity_id
_entity_poly.type
_entity_poly.pdbx_seq_one_letter_code
_entity_poly.pdbx_strand_id
1 'polypeptide(L)'
;MKKCFVLLLSGILLLTGCSDSQAKKLKIGISIPAATHGWTGGVVWSAGQAKKHIEAANPDVEVIVTSSANTADQVSRIENLLARKVNALVVMAQEPGPVSGICEQAKQQGVYLVVVSNPIEKPVQDVFVNGDNRSFGAAAAETMGLLLHGKGDIVVMEGVPCPINTDRVSAFKKTLAEKYPGIRILESQAAWWNTEKGLALMENYLQKHKKIDGVWCGDDDVLAGALKAYQESKRKDVQCFVGGGGSKHIVKKILDRDPLVRGTVTYSPRMLEAGVQAALEGLRSNGKAKRKEIIIPSEIVTTETASKFYFPDSVY
;
A
#
# COMPACT_ATOMS: atom_id res chain seq x y z
N MET A 1 -54.38 58.33 56.25
CA MET A 1 -53.34 57.53 56.90
C MET A 1 -53.15 56.22 56.14
N LYS A 2 -51.95 56.05 55.55
CA LYS A 2 -51.27 54.84 55.02
C LYS A 2 -52.11 53.79 54.24
N LYS A 3 -51.99 53.83 52.90
CA LYS A 3 -52.23 52.67 52.01
C LYS A 3 -50.91 51.94 51.79
N CYS A 4 -50.87 50.64 52.11
CA CYS A 4 -49.79 49.71 51.77
C CYS A 4 -49.79 49.42 50.26
N PHE A 5 -48.62 49.49 49.63
CA PHE A 5 -48.38 48.98 48.28
C PHE A 5 -47.44 47.78 48.44
N VAL A 6 -47.92 46.58 48.10
CA VAL A 6 -47.08 45.38 47.97
C VAL A 6 -46.82 45.19 46.48
N LEU A 7 -45.57 45.38 46.06
CA LEU A 7 -45.08 45.05 44.73
C LEU A 7 -44.65 43.58 44.71
N LEU A 8 -45.31 42.75 43.90
CA LEU A 8 -44.81 41.42 43.50
C LEU A 8 -43.76 41.61 42.39
N LEU A 9 -42.52 41.24 42.66
CA LEU A 9 -41.48 41.07 41.63
C LEU A 9 -41.52 39.62 41.13
N SER A 10 -41.99 39.40 39.91
CA SER A 10 -41.85 38.13 39.18
C SER A 10 -40.44 38.05 38.57
N GLY A 11 -39.55 37.27 39.16
CA GLY A 11 -38.23 36.96 38.59
C GLY A 11 -38.34 35.93 37.47
N ILE A 12 -38.03 36.34 36.24
CA ILE A 12 -37.83 35.44 35.11
C ILE A 12 -36.38 34.96 35.15
N LEU A 13 -36.17 33.68 35.49
CA LEU A 13 -34.89 33.00 35.37
C LEU A 13 -34.70 32.62 33.89
N LEU A 14 -33.81 33.32 33.18
CA LEU A 14 -33.34 32.91 31.86
C LEU A 14 -32.30 31.79 32.03
N LEU A 15 -32.75 30.54 31.90
CA LEU A 15 -31.87 29.39 31.73
C LEU A 15 -31.29 29.43 30.30
N THR A 16 -30.10 30.00 30.15
CA THR A 16 -29.28 29.83 28.94
C THR A 16 -28.77 28.39 28.90
N GLY A 17 -29.53 27.50 28.27
CA GLY A 17 -29.10 26.16 27.93
C GLY A 17 -28.01 26.22 26.86
N CYS A 18 -26.76 26.04 27.27
CA CYS A 18 -25.68 25.67 26.36
C CYS A 18 -25.98 24.25 25.88
N SER A 19 -26.70 24.11 24.76
CA SER A 19 -26.75 22.85 24.05
C SER A 19 -25.38 22.65 23.39
N ASP A 20 -24.52 21.85 24.02
CA ASP A 20 -23.43 21.19 23.31
C ASP A 20 -24.08 20.22 22.31
N SER A 21 -24.44 20.77 21.15
CA SER A 21 -24.67 20.00 19.94
C SER A 21 -23.32 19.38 19.58
N GLN A 22 -23.06 18.18 20.12
CA GLN A 22 -21.93 17.38 19.69
C GLN A 22 -22.17 17.04 18.22
N ALA A 23 -21.57 17.83 17.33
CA ALA A 23 -21.71 17.66 15.89
C ALA A 23 -21.43 16.19 15.54
N LYS A 24 -22.37 15.57 14.82
CA LYS A 24 -22.29 14.15 14.47
C LYS A 24 -21.01 13.91 13.66
N LYS A 25 -20.06 13.16 14.23
CA LYS A 25 -18.78 12.87 13.58
C LYS A 25 -18.98 12.12 12.26
N LEU A 26 -18.19 12.47 11.26
CA LEU A 26 -18.02 11.67 10.04
C LEU A 26 -17.26 10.40 10.37
N LYS A 27 -17.78 9.24 9.98
CA LYS A 27 -17.18 7.93 10.27
C LYS A 27 -16.60 7.32 9.00
N ILE A 28 -15.31 7.00 9.02
CA ILE A 28 -14.63 6.27 7.94
C ILE A 28 -14.29 4.88 8.45
N GLY A 29 -14.89 3.85 7.86
CA GLY A 29 -14.53 2.45 8.09
C GLY A 29 -13.38 2.03 7.17
N ILE A 30 -12.38 1.35 7.72
CA ILE A 30 -11.27 0.75 6.97
C ILE A 30 -11.36 -0.78 7.15
N SER A 31 -11.43 -1.52 6.05
CA SER A 31 -11.44 -2.99 6.03
C SER A 31 -10.28 -3.51 5.18
N ILE A 32 -9.34 -4.21 5.81
CA ILE A 32 -8.11 -4.72 5.17
C ILE A 32 -7.81 -6.15 5.64
N PRO A 33 -7.00 -6.93 4.93
CA PRO A 33 -6.50 -8.20 5.42
C PRO A 33 -5.60 -8.00 6.65
N ALA A 34 -5.64 -8.94 7.59
CA ALA A 34 -4.75 -8.99 8.73
C ALA A 34 -3.39 -9.54 8.32
N ALA A 35 -2.31 -8.87 8.72
CA ALA A 35 -0.94 -9.33 8.54
C ALA A 35 -0.03 -8.65 9.57
N THR A 36 1.02 -9.36 9.97
CA THR A 36 2.02 -8.89 10.96
C THR A 36 3.39 -8.60 10.33
N HIS A 37 3.55 -8.91 9.04
CA HIS A 37 4.82 -8.85 8.30
C HIS A 37 4.54 -8.65 6.81
N GLY A 38 5.61 -8.41 6.04
CA GLY A 38 5.54 -8.21 4.58
C GLY A 38 4.73 -6.98 4.18
N TRP A 39 4.50 -6.86 2.88
CA TRP A 39 3.81 -5.70 2.29
C TRP A 39 2.42 -5.45 2.91
N THR A 40 1.64 -6.52 3.13
CA THR A 40 0.32 -6.43 3.77
C THR A 40 0.41 -5.99 5.24
N GLY A 41 1.45 -6.37 5.97
CA GLY A 41 1.72 -5.82 7.30
C GLY A 41 1.98 -4.30 7.24
N GLY A 42 2.68 -3.84 6.22
CA GLY A 42 2.83 -2.42 5.91
C GLY A 42 1.50 -1.71 5.65
N VAL A 43 0.52 -2.37 5.03
CA VAL A 43 -0.84 -1.84 4.83
C VAL A 43 -1.57 -1.68 6.17
N VAL A 44 -1.47 -2.68 7.06
CA VAL A 44 -2.04 -2.60 8.43
C VAL A 44 -1.44 -1.44 9.21
N TRP A 45 -0.11 -1.30 9.17
CA TRP A 45 0.57 -0.16 9.79
C TRP A 45 0.11 1.17 9.18
N SER A 46 -0.01 1.25 7.86
CA SER A 46 -0.48 2.44 7.13
C SER A 46 -1.92 2.81 7.52
N ALA A 47 -2.78 1.84 7.83
CA ALA A 47 -4.15 2.08 8.32
C ALA A 47 -4.14 2.79 9.68
N GLY A 48 -3.26 2.34 10.58
CA GLY A 48 -3.05 2.98 11.89
C GLY A 48 -2.52 4.41 11.76
N GLN A 49 -1.57 4.64 10.85
CA GLN A 49 -1.08 5.99 10.55
C GLN A 49 -2.18 6.87 9.95
N ALA A 50 -2.95 6.35 8.99
CA ALA A 50 -4.09 7.06 8.40
C ALA A 50 -5.07 7.53 9.47
N LYS A 51 -5.48 6.62 10.38
CA LYS A 51 -6.35 6.94 11.51
C LYS A 51 -5.77 8.07 12.36
N LYS A 52 -4.51 7.92 12.80
CA LYS A 52 -3.84 8.92 13.65
C LYS A 52 -3.79 10.30 12.97
N HIS A 53 -3.35 10.36 11.72
CA HIS A 53 -3.20 11.61 10.98
C HIS A 53 -4.55 12.28 10.69
N ILE A 54 -5.55 11.50 10.26
CA ILE A 54 -6.87 12.03 9.92
C ILE A 54 -7.60 12.55 11.15
N GLU A 55 -7.61 11.80 12.26
CA GLU A 55 -8.31 12.22 13.48
C GLU A 55 -7.62 13.41 14.16
N ALA A 56 -6.28 13.48 14.11
CA ALA A 56 -5.54 14.63 14.63
C ALA A 56 -5.81 15.91 13.83
N ALA A 57 -5.90 15.81 12.50
CA ALA A 57 -6.15 16.96 11.63
C ALA A 57 -7.64 17.32 11.49
N ASN A 58 -8.55 16.41 11.83
CA ASN A 58 -9.99 16.57 11.62
C ASN A 58 -10.76 16.05 12.85
N PRO A 59 -10.95 16.88 13.89
CA PRO A 59 -11.60 16.47 15.15
C PRO A 59 -13.05 15.98 14.99
N ASP A 60 -13.69 16.35 13.87
CA ASP A 60 -15.02 15.95 13.43
C ASP A 60 -15.06 14.56 12.77
N VAL A 61 -13.92 13.87 12.63
CA VAL A 61 -13.83 12.56 11.98
C VAL A 61 -13.48 11.46 13.00
N GLU A 62 -14.12 10.30 12.85
CA GLU A 62 -13.77 9.04 13.52
C GLU A 62 -13.37 8.02 12.46
N VAL A 63 -12.19 7.44 12.59
CA VAL A 63 -11.70 6.36 11.72
C VAL A 63 -11.75 5.04 12.47
N ILE A 64 -12.39 4.04 11.89
CA ILE A 64 -12.56 2.71 12.47
C ILE A 64 -11.78 1.72 11.61
N VAL A 65 -10.67 1.20 12.15
CA VAL A 65 -9.85 0.21 11.45
C VAL A 65 -10.27 -1.20 11.84
N THR A 66 -10.48 -2.04 10.84
CA THR A 66 -10.71 -3.49 11.00
C THR A 66 -9.76 -4.25 10.09
N SER A 67 -9.18 -5.32 10.63
CA SER A 67 -8.34 -6.26 9.89
C SER A 67 -8.93 -7.65 9.96
N SER A 68 -8.93 -8.39 8.86
CA SER A 68 -9.63 -9.66 8.74
C SER A 68 -8.70 -10.83 8.46
N ALA A 69 -8.90 -11.96 9.14
CA ALA A 69 -8.06 -13.15 8.98
C ALA A 69 -8.34 -13.92 7.68
N ASN A 70 -9.60 -13.89 7.21
CA ASN A 70 -10.04 -14.51 5.96
C ASN A 70 -11.21 -13.72 5.36
N THR A 71 -11.63 -14.08 4.14
CA THR A 71 -12.66 -13.38 3.39
C THR A 71 -14.03 -13.37 4.09
N ALA A 72 -14.42 -14.45 4.77
CA ALA A 72 -15.70 -14.49 5.50
C ALA A 72 -15.69 -13.54 6.73
N ASP A 73 -14.58 -13.51 7.48
CA ASP A 73 -14.35 -12.54 8.55
C ASP A 73 -14.33 -11.10 7.99
N GLN A 74 -13.82 -10.89 6.77
CA GLN A 74 -13.86 -9.59 6.11
C GLN A 74 -15.28 -9.11 5.82
N VAL A 75 -16.13 -9.98 5.27
CA VAL A 75 -17.55 -9.65 5.03
C VAL A 75 -18.24 -9.28 6.35
N SER A 76 -18.10 -10.11 7.39
CA SER A 76 -18.72 -9.84 8.70
C SER A 76 -18.23 -8.54 9.35
N ARG A 77 -16.94 -8.22 9.21
CA ARG A 77 -16.41 -6.94 9.72
C ARG A 77 -16.93 -5.74 8.94
N ILE A 78 -17.13 -5.86 7.63
CA ILE A 78 -17.76 -4.80 6.83
C ILE A 78 -19.23 -4.63 7.25
N GLU A 79 -20.00 -5.71 7.44
CA GLU A 79 -21.37 -5.64 7.97
C GLU A 79 -21.44 -4.87 9.30
N ASN A 80 -20.48 -5.13 10.21
CA ASN A 80 -20.38 -4.40 11.47
C ASN A 80 -20.05 -2.91 11.28
N LEU A 81 -19.22 -2.55 10.30
CA LEU A 81 -18.97 -1.15 9.94
C LEU A 81 -20.24 -0.48 9.42
N LEU A 82 -21.02 -1.16 8.57
CA LEU A 82 -22.30 -0.65 8.05
C LEU A 82 -23.32 -0.48 9.18
N ALA A 83 -23.41 -1.45 10.11
CA ALA A 83 -24.27 -1.34 11.29
C ALA A 83 -23.88 -0.15 12.20
N ARG A 84 -22.59 0.20 12.26
CA ARG A 84 -22.08 1.42 12.94
C ARG A 84 -22.33 2.72 12.17
N LYS A 85 -22.98 2.64 10.99
CA LYS A 85 -23.36 3.75 10.12
C LYS A 85 -22.14 4.57 9.67
N VAL A 86 -21.09 3.89 9.19
CA VAL A 86 -19.97 4.58 8.55
C VAL A 86 -20.45 5.39 7.35
N ASN A 87 -19.90 6.59 7.17
CA ASN A 87 -20.18 7.45 6.04
C ASN A 87 -19.37 7.04 4.81
N ALA A 88 -18.16 6.52 5.02
CA ALA A 88 -17.31 5.96 3.97
C ALA A 88 -16.74 4.60 4.37
N LEU A 89 -16.47 3.78 3.36
CA LEU A 89 -15.78 2.50 3.47
C LEU A 89 -14.54 2.53 2.57
N VAL A 90 -13.37 2.35 3.17
CA VAL A 90 -12.11 2.10 2.47
C VAL A 90 -11.80 0.61 2.59
N VAL A 91 -11.72 -0.10 1.48
CA VAL A 91 -11.58 -1.56 1.47
C VAL A 91 -10.41 -2.01 0.59
N MET A 92 -9.56 -2.87 1.15
CA MET A 92 -8.66 -3.73 0.37
C MET A 92 -9.21 -5.14 0.45
N ALA A 93 -9.82 -5.63 -0.64
CA ALA A 93 -10.42 -6.96 -0.66
C ALA A 93 -9.35 -8.05 -0.52
N GLN A 94 -9.58 -9.04 0.33
CA GLN A 94 -8.76 -10.27 0.33
C GLN A 94 -8.89 -10.98 -1.01
N GLU A 95 -10.13 -11.16 -1.45
CA GLU A 95 -10.49 -11.76 -2.72
C GLU A 95 -11.53 -10.88 -3.43
N PRO A 96 -11.36 -10.61 -4.74
CA PRO A 96 -12.27 -9.75 -5.50
C PRO A 96 -13.75 -10.17 -5.42
N GLY A 97 -14.04 -11.45 -5.65
CA GLY A 97 -15.41 -11.95 -5.79
C GLY A 97 -16.23 -11.86 -4.50
N PRO A 98 -15.83 -12.56 -3.41
CA PRO A 98 -16.69 -12.65 -2.24
C PRO A 98 -16.89 -11.31 -1.50
N VAL A 99 -15.97 -10.35 -1.65
CA VAL A 99 -16.10 -9.00 -1.05
C VAL A 99 -17.01 -8.08 -1.89
N SER A 100 -17.25 -8.38 -3.17
CA SER A 100 -18.03 -7.53 -4.07
C SER A 100 -19.47 -7.30 -3.57
N GLY A 101 -20.15 -8.35 -3.10
CA GLY A 101 -21.55 -8.26 -2.68
C GLY A 101 -21.78 -7.30 -1.51
N ILE A 102 -20.93 -7.34 -0.48
CA ILE A 102 -21.03 -6.44 0.66
C ILE A 102 -20.66 -4.99 0.31
N CYS A 103 -19.75 -4.79 -0.66
CA CYS A 103 -19.44 -3.47 -1.21
C CYS A 103 -20.64 -2.86 -1.98
N GLU A 104 -21.37 -3.68 -2.76
CA GLU A 104 -22.60 -3.26 -3.42
C GLU A 104 -23.67 -2.82 -2.40
N GLN A 105 -23.85 -3.59 -1.32
CA GLN A 105 -24.76 -3.23 -0.23
C GLN A 105 -24.36 -1.93 0.46
N ALA A 106 -23.07 -1.73 0.74
CA ALA A 106 -22.56 -0.47 1.30
C ALA A 106 -22.94 0.72 0.39
N LYS A 107 -22.74 0.58 -0.92
CA LYS A 107 -23.05 1.63 -1.89
C LYS A 107 -24.55 1.94 -1.95
N GLN A 108 -25.41 0.91 -1.92
CA GLN A 108 -26.87 1.08 -1.88
C GLN A 108 -27.35 1.82 -0.62
N GLN A 109 -26.62 1.71 0.50
CA GLN A 109 -26.90 2.45 1.73
C GLN A 109 -26.35 3.90 1.71
N GLY A 110 -25.78 4.34 0.58
CA GLY A 110 -25.22 5.69 0.43
C GLY A 110 -23.82 5.87 1.04
N VAL A 111 -23.13 4.78 1.39
CA VAL A 111 -21.75 4.83 1.88
C VAL A 111 -20.81 5.17 0.72
N TYR A 112 -19.93 6.15 0.94
CA TYR A 112 -18.89 6.50 -0.02
C TYR A 112 -17.83 5.39 -0.05
N LEU A 113 -17.62 4.76 -1.20
CA LEU A 113 -16.81 3.55 -1.32
C LEU A 113 -15.49 3.83 -2.02
N VAL A 114 -14.38 3.51 -1.34
CA VAL A 114 -13.03 3.55 -1.90
C VAL A 114 -12.44 2.14 -1.88
N VAL A 115 -12.06 1.62 -3.04
CA VAL A 115 -11.38 0.32 -3.16
C VAL A 115 -9.89 0.57 -3.36
N VAL A 116 -9.04 -0.16 -2.62
CA VAL A 116 -7.58 0.01 -2.63
C VAL A 116 -6.90 -1.29 -3.03
N SER A 117 -5.89 -1.20 -3.91
CA SER A 117 -5.04 -2.29 -4.42
C SER A 117 -5.79 -3.35 -5.23
N ASN A 118 -6.66 -4.13 -4.58
CA ASN A 118 -7.32 -5.28 -5.19
C ASN A 118 -8.69 -4.86 -5.71
N PRO A 119 -8.97 -5.00 -7.03
CA PRO A 119 -10.28 -4.67 -7.56
C PRO A 119 -11.36 -5.62 -7.00
N ILE A 120 -12.59 -5.15 -6.99
CA ILE A 120 -13.80 -5.97 -6.82
C ILE A 120 -14.36 -6.32 -8.20
N GLU A 121 -15.13 -7.40 -8.33
CA GLU A 121 -15.62 -7.89 -9.63
C GLU A 121 -16.55 -6.89 -10.32
N LYS A 122 -17.44 -6.26 -9.55
CA LYS A 122 -18.31 -5.18 -10.05
C LYS A 122 -17.81 -3.85 -9.50
N PRO A 123 -17.32 -2.93 -10.35
CA PRO A 123 -16.67 -1.71 -9.88
C PRO A 123 -17.71 -0.66 -9.42
N VAL A 124 -18.33 -0.88 -8.26
CA VAL A 124 -19.33 0.02 -7.65
C VAL A 124 -18.73 1.13 -6.79
N GLN A 125 -17.41 1.14 -6.64
CA GLN A 125 -16.67 2.16 -5.89
C GLN A 125 -16.77 3.55 -6.51
N ASP A 126 -16.69 4.57 -5.66
CA ASP A 126 -16.54 5.96 -6.07
C ASP A 126 -15.11 6.26 -6.54
N VAL A 127 -14.13 5.65 -5.88
CA VAL A 127 -12.70 5.80 -6.19
C VAL A 127 -12.00 4.45 -6.10
N PHE A 128 -11.19 4.13 -7.11
CA PHE A 128 -10.21 3.06 -7.06
C PHE A 128 -8.80 3.65 -6.86
N VAL A 129 -8.06 3.16 -5.88
CA VAL A 129 -6.67 3.57 -5.61
C VAL A 129 -5.77 2.36 -5.80
N ASN A 130 -4.77 2.47 -6.66
CA ASN A 130 -3.85 1.36 -6.92
C ASN A 130 -2.43 1.86 -7.18
N GLY A 131 -1.45 0.97 -7.03
CA GLY A 131 -0.10 1.20 -7.52
C GLY A 131 0.00 0.91 -9.02
N ASP A 132 0.91 1.59 -9.71
CA ASP A 132 1.18 1.35 -11.12
C ASP A 132 2.16 0.19 -11.32
N ASN A 133 1.62 -0.98 -11.69
CA ASN A 133 2.41 -2.18 -11.93
C ASN A 133 3.30 -2.10 -13.18
N ARG A 134 2.93 -1.29 -14.19
CA ARG A 134 3.77 -1.09 -15.38
C ARG A 134 4.92 -0.15 -15.07
N SER A 135 4.64 0.95 -14.36
CA SER A 135 5.66 1.85 -13.83
C SER A 135 6.63 1.10 -12.91
N PHE A 136 6.17 0.15 -12.11
CA PHE A 136 7.04 -0.69 -11.27
C PHE A 136 8.08 -1.46 -12.10
N GLY A 137 7.61 -2.18 -13.12
CA GLY A 137 8.48 -2.95 -14.02
C GLY A 137 9.45 -2.06 -14.79
N ALA A 138 8.97 -0.94 -15.32
CA ALA A 138 9.80 0.03 -16.02
C ALA A 138 10.88 0.62 -15.10
N ALA A 139 10.50 1.08 -13.89
CA ALA A 139 11.44 1.64 -12.91
C ALA A 139 12.48 0.61 -12.45
N ALA A 140 12.11 -0.67 -12.34
CA ALA A 140 13.05 -1.73 -12.01
C ALA A 140 14.08 -1.95 -13.13
N ALA A 141 13.64 -1.89 -14.40
CA ALA A 141 14.53 -1.97 -15.55
C ALA A 141 15.48 -0.77 -15.63
N GLU A 142 14.99 0.44 -15.36
CA GLU A 142 15.83 1.63 -15.24
C GLU A 142 16.88 1.49 -14.13
N THR A 143 16.47 1.00 -12.96
CA THR A 143 17.37 0.80 -11.82
C THR A 143 18.49 -0.19 -12.18
N MET A 144 18.13 -1.33 -12.79
CA MET A 144 19.11 -2.32 -13.27
C MET A 144 20.04 -1.73 -14.35
N GLY A 145 19.48 -1.01 -15.32
CA GLY A 145 20.21 -0.34 -16.38
C GLY A 145 21.27 0.64 -15.86
N LEU A 146 20.89 1.47 -14.89
CA LEU A 146 21.78 2.44 -14.25
C LEU A 146 22.89 1.74 -13.44
N LEU A 147 22.55 0.73 -12.64
CA LEU A 147 23.51 0.04 -11.76
C LEU A 147 24.53 -0.83 -12.51
N LEU A 148 24.16 -1.33 -13.68
CA LEU A 148 25.00 -2.15 -14.57
C LEU A 148 25.62 -1.34 -15.72
N HIS A 149 25.39 -0.02 -15.76
CA HIS A 149 25.88 0.85 -16.84
C HIS A 149 25.47 0.34 -18.24
N GLY A 150 24.23 -0.16 -18.34
CA GLY A 150 23.60 -0.60 -19.58
C GLY A 150 24.09 -1.93 -20.17
N LYS A 151 24.91 -2.71 -19.45
CA LYS A 151 25.43 -4.00 -19.95
C LYS A 151 25.59 -5.06 -18.87
N GLY A 152 25.36 -6.33 -19.23
CA GLY A 152 25.62 -7.46 -18.34
C GLY A 152 24.59 -8.57 -18.46
N ASP A 153 24.91 -9.72 -17.89
CA ASP A 153 24.01 -10.86 -17.85
C ASP A 153 23.24 -10.87 -16.52
N ILE A 154 21.91 -10.92 -16.57
CA ILE A 154 21.05 -10.87 -15.38
C ILE A 154 20.15 -12.08 -15.25
N VAL A 155 19.69 -12.35 -14.04
CA VAL A 155 18.57 -13.28 -13.78
C VAL A 155 17.41 -12.53 -13.14
N VAL A 156 16.19 -13.02 -13.39
CA VAL A 156 14.94 -12.38 -12.96
C VAL A 156 14.12 -13.34 -12.10
N MET A 157 13.71 -12.88 -10.92
CA MET A 157 12.79 -13.60 -10.04
C MET A 157 11.43 -12.92 -10.09
N GLU A 158 10.47 -13.60 -10.69
CA GLU A 158 9.12 -13.11 -10.89
C GLU A 158 8.22 -13.39 -9.67
N GLY A 159 7.07 -12.74 -9.65
CA GLY A 159 6.02 -12.93 -8.66
C GLY A 159 5.14 -14.16 -8.88
N VAL A 160 3.98 -14.14 -8.24
CA VAL A 160 2.91 -15.11 -8.51
C VAL A 160 2.42 -14.94 -9.95
N PRO A 161 2.20 -16.02 -10.72
CA PRO A 161 1.65 -15.94 -12.08
C PRO A 161 0.21 -15.37 -12.09
N CYS A 162 0.10 -14.05 -12.20
CA CYS A 162 -1.16 -13.32 -12.23
C CYS A 162 -1.01 -12.06 -13.10
N PRO A 163 -2.12 -11.38 -13.48
CA PRO A 163 -2.05 -10.18 -14.33
C PRO A 163 -1.12 -9.08 -13.80
N ILE A 164 -1.04 -8.91 -12.47
CA ILE A 164 -0.11 -7.97 -11.81
C ILE A 164 1.35 -8.30 -12.16
N ASN A 165 1.75 -9.56 -12.02
CA ASN A 165 3.10 -9.99 -12.37
C ASN A 165 3.35 -9.85 -13.88
N THR A 166 2.36 -10.21 -14.71
CA THR A 166 2.46 -10.08 -16.16
C THR A 166 2.75 -8.63 -16.57
N ASP A 167 2.04 -7.65 -16.02
CA ASP A 167 2.27 -6.23 -16.29
C ASP A 167 3.68 -5.78 -15.87
N ARG A 168 4.12 -6.15 -14.66
CA ARG A 168 5.46 -5.81 -14.14
C ARG A 168 6.57 -6.37 -15.02
N VAL A 169 6.53 -7.68 -15.29
CA VAL A 169 7.58 -8.38 -16.03
C VAL A 169 7.60 -7.95 -17.49
N SER A 170 6.43 -7.72 -18.10
CA SER A 170 6.34 -7.23 -19.49
C SER A 170 6.92 -5.82 -19.61
N ALA A 171 6.58 -4.92 -18.68
CA ALA A 171 7.13 -3.56 -18.67
C ALA A 171 8.64 -3.54 -18.41
N PHE A 172 9.14 -4.41 -17.53
CA PHE A 172 10.57 -4.58 -17.29
C PHE A 172 11.31 -5.04 -18.56
N LYS A 173 10.86 -6.14 -19.18
CA LYS A 173 11.48 -6.70 -20.39
C LYS A 173 11.44 -5.70 -21.54
N LYS A 174 10.31 -5.02 -21.74
CA LYS A 174 10.17 -3.97 -22.76
C LYS A 174 11.15 -2.82 -22.53
N THR A 175 11.21 -2.29 -21.31
CA THR A 175 12.08 -1.14 -20.97
C THR A 175 13.57 -1.50 -21.12
N LEU A 176 13.98 -2.69 -20.68
CA LEU A 176 15.35 -3.18 -20.90
C LEU A 176 15.69 -3.27 -22.39
N ALA A 177 14.81 -3.88 -23.20
CA ALA A 177 15.05 -4.03 -24.63
C ALA A 177 15.17 -2.68 -25.35
N GLU A 178 14.35 -1.70 -24.97
CA GLU A 178 14.33 -0.37 -25.60
C GLU A 178 15.52 0.51 -25.18
N LYS A 179 15.93 0.46 -23.91
CA LYS A 179 16.90 1.42 -23.34
C LYS A 179 18.25 0.84 -22.99
N TYR A 180 18.32 -0.46 -22.72
CA TYR A 180 19.52 -1.14 -22.23
C TYR A 180 19.76 -2.45 -22.99
N PRO A 181 19.89 -2.42 -24.34
CA PRO A 181 20.01 -3.62 -25.17
C PRO A 181 21.28 -4.45 -24.89
N GLY A 182 22.25 -3.90 -24.15
CA GLY A 182 23.44 -4.61 -23.67
C GLY A 182 23.19 -5.50 -22.44
N ILE A 183 22.02 -5.41 -21.81
CA ILE A 183 21.62 -6.28 -20.70
C ILE A 183 20.87 -7.51 -21.25
N ARG A 184 21.37 -8.71 -20.94
CA ARG A 184 20.77 -9.98 -21.34
C ARG A 184 20.15 -10.68 -20.14
N ILE A 185 18.90 -11.13 -20.29
CA ILE A 185 18.24 -11.98 -19.30
C ILE A 185 18.65 -13.44 -19.57
N LEU A 186 19.45 -14.02 -18.69
CA LEU A 186 19.85 -15.43 -18.74
C LEU A 186 18.67 -16.35 -18.42
N GLU A 187 17.88 -15.98 -17.42
CA GLU A 187 16.75 -16.76 -16.95
C GLU A 187 15.75 -15.90 -16.17
N SER A 188 14.47 -16.27 -16.24
CA SER A 188 13.34 -15.58 -15.60
C SER A 188 12.39 -16.63 -15.06
N GLN A 189 12.24 -16.76 -13.74
CA GLN A 189 11.39 -17.78 -13.11
C GLN A 189 10.66 -17.21 -11.89
N ALA A 190 9.52 -17.80 -11.54
CA ALA A 190 8.72 -17.34 -10.41
C ALA A 190 9.34 -17.71 -9.05
N ALA A 191 9.60 -16.70 -8.22
CA ALA A 191 9.86 -16.82 -6.78
C ALA A 191 8.59 -16.58 -5.94
N TRP A 192 7.44 -16.31 -6.57
CA TRP A 192 6.12 -16.24 -5.94
C TRP A 192 6.01 -15.17 -4.83
N TRP A 193 6.85 -14.12 -4.88
CA TRP A 193 6.96 -13.12 -3.81
C TRP A 193 7.22 -13.74 -2.42
N ASN A 194 8.05 -14.78 -2.38
CA ASN A 194 8.34 -15.53 -1.17
C ASN A 194 9.84 -15.68 -0.96
N THR A 195 10.30 -15.39 0.26
CA THR A 195 11.72 -15.40 0.64
C THR A 195 12.40 -16.75 0.44
N GLU A 196 11.78 -17.85 0.86
CA GLU A 196 12.38 -19.19 0.77
C GLU A 196 12.48 -19.66 -0.69
N LYS A 197 11.44 -19.40 -1.49
CA LYS A 197 11.46 -19.66 -2.93
C LYS A 197 12.50 -18.80 -3.64
N GLY A 198 12.65 -17.54 -3.24
CA GLY A 198 13.72 -16.65 -3.73
C GLY A 198 15.11 -17.17 -3.43
N LEU A 199 15.33 -17.66 -2.21
CA LEU A 199 16.59 -18.30 -1.79
C LEU A 199 16.89 -19.51 -2.67
N ALA A 200 15.96 -20.48 -2.73
CA ALA A 200 16.15 -21.71 -3.50
C ALA A 200 16.35 -21.45 -5.00
N LEU A 201 15.65 -20.44 -5.55
CA LEU A 201 15.80 -20.06 -6.94
C LEU A 201 17.18 -19.42 -7.21
N MET A 202 17.67 -18.59 -6.28
CA MET A 202 19.01 -18.01 -6.42
C MET A 202 20.09 -19.09 -6.33
N GLU A 203 19.97 -20.07 -5.44
CA GLU A 203 20.90 -21.21 -5.38
C GLU A 203 20.97 -21.94 -6.72
N ASN A 204 19.83 -22.21 -7.33
CA ASN A 204 19.75 -22.83 -8.66
C ASN A 204 20.43 -21.97 -9.74
N TYR A 205 20.13 -20.66 -9.77
CA TYR A 205 20.79 -19.74 -10.71
C TYR A 205 22.31 -19.70 -10.53
N LEU A 206 22.78 -19.70 -9.28
CA LEU A 206 24.21 -19.67 -8.96
C LEU A 206 24.93 -20.97 -9.37
N GLN A 207 24.23 -22.12 -9.36
CA GLN A 207 24.78 -23.39 -9.83
C GLN A 207 24.77 -23.49 -11.36
N LYS A 208 23.71 -23.03 -12.01
CA LYS A 208 23.49 -23.18 -13.46
C LYS A 208 24.31 -22.20 -14.30
N HIS A 209 24.40 -20.94 -13.86
CA HIS A 209 25.02 -19.86 -14.63
C HIS A 209 26.38 -19.51 -14.08
N LYS A 210 27.45 -19.77 -14.85
CA LYS A 210 28.85 -19.50 -14.43
C LYS A 210 29.11 -18.02 -14.08
N LYS A 211 28.33 -17.11 -14.66
CA LYS A 211 28.42 -15.67 -14.43
C LYS A 211 27.02 -15.05 -14.41
N ILE A 212 26.77 -14.15 -13.46
CA ILE A 212 25.58 -13.32 -13.29
C ILE A 212 26.09 -11.95 -12.83
N ASP A 213 25.84 -10.89 -13.60
CA ASP A 213 26.22 -9.52 -13.27
C ASP A 213 25.16 -8.84 -12.38
N GLY A 214 23.89 -9.20 -12.47
CA GLY A 214 22.83 -8.59 -11.67
C GLY A 214 21.59 -9.47 -11.47
N VAL A 215 20.81 -9.16 -10.44
CA VAL A 215 19.59 -9.90 -10.09
C VAL A 215 18.44 -8.92 -9.88
N TRP A 216 17.36 -9.08 -10.65
CA TRP A 216 16.09 -8.43 -10.31
C TRP A 216 15.22 -9.42 -9.55
N CYS A 217 14.94 -9.12 -8.29
CA CYS A 217 14.20 -9.99 -7.38
C CYS A 217 12.68 -9.79 -7.43
N GLY A 218 12.19 -8.73 -8.09
CA GLY A 218 10.76 -8.44 -8.25
C GLY A 218 10.01 -8.04 -6.97
N ASP A 219 10.65 -8.21 -5.81
CA ASP A 219 10.13 -7.99 -4.46
C ASP A 219 11.28 -7.98 -3.43
N ASP A 220 11.14 -7.19 -2.37
CA ASP A 220 12.16 -7.00 -1.33
C ASP A 220 12.30 -8.21 -0.39
N ASP A 221 11.25 -9.00 -0.15
CA ASP A 221 11.33 -10.24 0.65
C ASP A 221 12.01 -11.36 -0.14
N VAL A 222 11.79 -11.41 -1.47
CA VAL A 222 12.55 -12.28 -2.39
C VAL A 222 14.02 -11.87 -2.43
N LEU A 223 14.30 -10.56 -2.45
CA LEU A 223 15.68 -10.04 -2.43
C LEU A 223 16.44 -10.48 -1.18
N ALA A 224 15.79 -10.45 -0.01
CA ALA A 224 16.41 -10.91 1.23
C ALA A 224 16.84 -12.39 1.14
N GLY A 225 16.00 -13.25 0.56
CA GLY A 225 16.34 -14.67 0.32
C GLY A 225 17.47 -14.85 -0.70
N ALA A 226 17.43 -14.10 -1.80
CA ALA A 226 18.46 -14.15 -2.84
C ALA A 226 19.83 -13.69 -2.34
N LEU A 227 19.89 -12.63 -1.52
CA LEU A 227 21.12 -12.17 -0.89
C LEU A 227 21.75 -13.25 -0.01
N LYS A 228 20.93 -13.97 0.77
CA LYS A 228 21.42 -15.06 1.63
C LYS A 228 22.09 -16.16 0.80
N ALA A 229 21.41 -16.66 -0.23
CA ALA A 229 21.98 -17.67 -1.14
C ALA A 229 23.27 -17.19 -1.81
N TYR A 230 23.32 -15.93 -2.25
CA TYR A 230 24.53 -15.36 -2.84
C TYR A 230 25.70 -15.29 -1.86
N GLN A 231 25.45 -14.84 -0.63
CA GLN A 231 26.47 -14.79 0.43
C GLN A 231 27.03 -16.19 0.74
N GLU A 232 26.16 -17.19 0.86
CA GLU A 232 26.53 -18.59 1.15
C GLU A 232 27.33 -19.23 0.00
N SER A 233 27.04 -18.86 -1.25
CA SER A 233 27.77 -19.35 -2.43
C SER A 233 29.21 -18.85 -2.54
N LYS A 234 29.57 -17.79 -1.79
CA LYS A 234 30.86 -17.10 -1.85
C LYS A 234 31.24 -16.53 -3.22
N ARG A 235 30.28 -16.44 -4.16
CA ARG A 235 30.47 -15.77 -5.45
C ARG A 235 30.75 -14.27 -5.28
N LYS A 236 31.35 -13.69 -6.32
CA LYS A 236 31.84 -12.29 -6.33
C LYS A 236 31.49 -11.55 -7.62
N ASP A 237 30.74 -12.18 -8.51
CA ASP A 237 30.48 -11.67 -9.85
C ASP A 237 29.19 -10.84 -9.94
N VAL A 238 28.21 -11.10 -9.07
CA VAL A 238 26.99 -10.25 -8.99
C VAL A 238 27.34 -8.87 -8.44
N GLN A 239 27.01 -7.83 -9.20
CA GLN A 239 27.34 -6.43 -8.93
C GLN A 239 26.17 -5.66 -8.29
N CYS A 240 24.93 -6.14 -8.47
CA CYS A 240 23.75 -5.53 -7.86
C CYS A 240 22.56 -6.49 -7.73
N PHE A 241 21.76 -6.24 -6.69
CA PHE A 241 20.43 -6.80 -6.49
C PHE A 241 19.42 -5.65 -6.44
N VAL A 242 18.33 -5.78 -7.20
CA VAL A 242 17.22 -4.82 -7.21
C VAL A 242 15.95 -5.54 -6.78
N GLY A 243 15.29 -5.02 -5.75
CA GLY A 243 14.08 -5.61 -5.19
C GLY A 243 12.83 -4.93 -5.72
N GLY A 244 11.89 -4.68 -4.81
CA GLY A 244 10.72 -3.87 -5.07
C GLY A 244 9.69 -3.91 -3.93
N GLY A 245 8.96 -2.82 -3.79
CA GLY A 245 7.98 -2.59 -2.73
C GLY A 245 8.43 -1.53 -1.72
N GLY A 246 9.73 -1.50 -1.37
CA GLY A 246 10.32 -0.49 -0.51
C GLY A 246 10.25 -0.84 0.97
N SER A 247 10.60 -2.08 1.33
CA SER A 247 10.67 -2.52 2.73
C SER A 247 11.72 -1.72 3.48
N LYS A 248 11.48 -1.40 4.75
CA LYS A 248 12.42 -0.65 5.59
C LYS A 248 13.78 -1.31 5.66
N HIS A 249 13.84 -2.64 5.57
CA HIS A 249 15.09 -3.40 5.60
C HIS A 249 15.94 -3.16 4.35
N ILE A 250 15.31 -3.14 3.16
CA ILE A 250 16.02 -2.86 1.91
C ILE A 250 16.34 -1.37 1.77
N VAL A 251 15.41 -0.48 2.14
CA VAL A 251 15.66 0.96 2.17
C VAL A 251 16.82 1.30 3.13
N LYS A 252 16.89 0.64 4.29
CA LYS A 252 18.01 0.80 5.24
C LYS A 252 19.33 0.36 4.64
N LYS A 253 19.37 -0.76 3.91
CA LYS A 253 20.59 -1.19 3.18
C LYS A 253 21.07 -0.14 2.18
N ILE A 254 20.14 0.48 1.44
CA ILE A 254 20.46 1.55 0.49
C ILE A 254 21.01 2.79 1.20
N LEU A 255 20.41 3.18 2.34
CA LEU A 255 20.91 4.28 3.17
C LEU A 255 22.31 3.99 3.73
N ASP A 256 22.57 2.74 4.11
CA ASP A 256 23.85 2.28 4.63
C ASP A 256 24.90 2.06 3.53
N ARG A 257 24.55 2.35 2.27
CA ARG A 257 25.42 2.19 1.09
C ARG A 257 25.91 0.74 0.93
N ASP A 258 25.03 -0.23 1.14
CA ASP A 258 25.31 -1.65 0.87
C ASP A 258 25.82 -1.80 -0.59
N PRO A 259 26.97 -2.46 -0.82
CA PRO A 259 27.60 -2.51 -2.13
C PRO A 259 26.76 -3.27 -3.17
N LEU A 260 25.91 -4.20 -2.72
CA LEU A 260 25.07 -5.03 -3.57
C LEU A 260 23.67 -4.45 -3.73
N VAL A 261 23.15 -3.75 -2.71
CA VAL A 261 21.79 -3.20 -2.70
C VAL A 261 21.85 -1.69 -2.77
N ARG A 262 21.97 -1.16 -3.99
CA ARG A 262 22.12 0.27 -4.27
C ARG A 262 20.84 0.94 -4.80
N GLY A 263 19.78 0.16 -5.04
CA GLY A 263 18.48 0.70 -5.41
C GLY A 263 17.34 -0.31 -5.26
N THR A 264 16.14 0.20 -5.04
CA THR A 264 14.87 -0.56 -5.10
C THR A 264 13.79 0.32 -5.74
N VAL A 265 12.58 -0.21 -5.91
CA VAL A 265 11.45 0.49 -6.53
C VAL A 265 10.28 0.50 -5.56
N THR A 266 9.61 1.64 -5.42
CA THR A 266 8.44 1.71 -4.52
C THR A 266 7.24 0.97 -5.11
N TYR A 267 6.48 0.30 -4.25
CA TYR A 267 5.09 -0.03 -4.47
C TYR A 267 4.41 0.13 -3.12
N SER A 268 4.13 1.39 -2.74
CA SER A 268 4.00 1.73 -1.33
C SER A 268 2.69 1.22 -0.69
N PRO A 269 2.73 0.53 0.46
CA PRO A 269 1.51 0.17 1.21
C PRO A 269 0.76 1.41 1.72
N ARG A 270 1.41 2.59 1.72
CA ARG A 270 0.80 3.88 2.07
C ARG A 270 -0.25 4.35 1.04
N MET A 271 -0.45 3.62 -0.07
CA MET A 271 -1.61 3.82 -0.94
C MET A 271 -2.94 3.74 -0.19
N LEU A 272 -2.99 3.00 0.93
CA LEU A 272 -4.14 3.01 1.83
C LEU A 272 -4.41 4.40 2.41
N GLU A 273 -3.37 5.15 2.81
CA GLU A 273 -3.53 6.52 3.32
C GLU A 273 -4.14 7.44 2.23
N ALA A 274 -3.72 7.26 0.97
CA ALA A 274 -4.33 7.96 -0.16
C ALA A 274 -5.81 7.59 -0.36
N GLY A 275 -6.18 6.33 -0.14
CA GLY A 275 -7.57 5.87 -0.14
C GLY A 275 -8.41 6.51 0.98
N VAL A 276 -7.87 6.60 2.19
CA VAL A 276 -8.54 7.27 3.32
C VAL A 276 -8.69 8.76 3.07
N GLN A 277 -7.67 9.41 2.51
CA GLN A 277 -7.74 10.81 2.11
C GLN A 277 -8.81 11.03 1.03
N ALA A 278 -8.88 10.15 0.01
CA ALA A 278 -9.91 10.21 -1.02
C ALA A 278 -11.33 10.04 -0.43
N ALA A 279 -11.50 9.15 0.55
CA ALA A 279 -12.75 8.99 1.26
C ALA A 279 -13.17 10.28 2.00
N LEU A 280 -12.25 10.90 2.75
CA LEU A 280 -12.51 12.16 3.45
C LEU A 280 -12.88 13.29 2.46
N GLU A 281 -12.15 13.42 1.36
CA GLU A 281 -12.44 14.41 0.33
C GLU A 281 -13.81 14.19 -0.32
N GLY A 282 -14.19 12.94 -0.57
CA GLY A 282 -15.51 12.57 -1.08
C GLY A 282 -16.61 12.97 -0.11
N LEU A 283 -16.45 12.67 1.18
CA LEU A 283 -17.40 13.07 2.22
C LEU A 283 -17.56 14.58 2.32
N ARG A 284 -16.45 15.33 2.28
CA ARG A 284 -16.47 16.81 2.31
C ARG A 284 -16.98 17.44 1.02
N SER A 285 -17.11 16.67 -0.05
CA SER A 285 -17.63 17.11 -1.35
C SER A 285 -19.06 16.61 -1.61
N ASN A 286 -19.85 16.36 -0.55
CA ASN A 286 -21.21 15.83 -0.63
C ASN A 286 -21.30 14.53 -1.46
N GLY A 287 -20.31 13.64 -1.29
CA GLY A 287 -20.25 12.34 -1.97
C GLY A 287 -19.73 12.40 -3.41
N LYS A 288 -19.23 13.54 -3.89
CA LYS A 288 -18.69 13.66 -5.25
C LYS A 288 -17.19 13.32 -5.28
N ALA A 289 -16.84 12.30 -6.05
CA ALA A 289 -15.44 11.98 -6.33
C ALA A 289 -14.81 13.01 -7.29
N LYS A 290 -13.64 13.55 -6.94
CA LYS A 290 -12.84 14.40 -7.84
C LYS A 290 -12.21 13.59 -8.98
N ARG A 291 -11.83 12.35 -8.69
CA ARG A 291 -11.26 11.37 -9.62
C ARG A 291 -11.85 10.01 -9.32
N LYS A 292 -12.17 9.23 -10.36
CA LYS A 292 -12.64 7.85 -10.22
C LYS A 292 -11.49 6.87 -9.97
N GLU A 293 -10.28 7.24 -10.37
CA GLU A 293 -9.09 6.41 -10.24
C GLU A 293 -7.89 7.25 -9.80
N ILE A 294 -7.09 6.69 -8.90
CA ILE A 294 -5.83 7.24 -8.41
C ILE A 294 -4.78 6.16 -8.57
N ILE A 295 -3.96 6.29 -9.61
CA ILE A 295 -2.84 5.40 -9.87
C ILE A 295 -1.56 6.05 -9.34
N ILE A 296 -0.92 5.40 -8.37
CA ILE A 296 0.30 5.88 -7.73
C ILE A 296 1.49 5.30 -8.50
N PRO A 297 2.29 6.13 -9.19
CA PRO A 297 3.45 5.66 -9.94
C PRO A 297 4.52 5.10 -9.00
N SER A 298 5.33 4.20 -9.52
CA SER A 298 6.47 3.67 -8.78
C SER A 298 7.67 4.64 -8.90
N GLU A 299 8.39 4.82 -7.80
CA GLU A 299 9.55 5.69 -7.72
C GLU A 299 10.82 4.84 -7.51
N ILE A 300 11.93 5.27 -8.13
CA ILE A 300 13.23 4.66 -7.88
C ILE A 300 13.77 5.18 -6.55
N VAL A 301 14.10 4.26 -5.66
CA VAL A 301 14.74 4.55 -4.38
C VAL A 301 16.24 4.38 -4.56
N THR A 302 16.99 5.46 -4.38
CA THR A 302 18.45 5.51 -4.42
C THR A 302 18.98 6.00 -3.07
N THR A 303 20.30 6.02 -2.88
CA THR A 303 20.92 6.56 -1.66
C THR A 303 20.49 8.01 -1.38
N GLU A 304 20.27 8.81 -2.43
CA GLU A 304 19.86 10.21 -2.33
C GLU A 304 18.40 10.39 -1.91
N THR A 305 17.52 9.44 -2.27
CA THR A 305 16.07 9.54 -2.03
C THR A 305 15.57 8.63 -0.91
N ALA A 306 16.36 7.63 -0.50
CA ALA A 306 15.96 6.58 0.45
C ALA A 306 15.46 7.10 1.80
N SER A 307 15.96 8.25 2.28
CA SER A 307 15.49 8.84 3.54
C SER A 307 13.99 9.18 3.52
N LYS A 308 13.42 9.49 2.36
CA LYS A 308 11.98 9.75 2.19
C LYS A 308 11.12 8.50 2.31
N PHE A 309 11.72 7.32 2.12
CA PHE A 309 11.04 6.04 2.09
C PHE A 309 11.41 5.15 3.29
N TYR A 310 12.20 5.66 4.23
CA TYR A 310 12.61 4.91 5.42
C TYR A 310 11.68 5.17 6.60
N PHE A 311 10.86 4.17 6.91
CA PHE A 311 9.91 4.20 8.03
C PHE A 311 10.35 3.18 9.09
N PRO A 312 11.21 3.57 10.07
CA PRO A 312 11.79 2.60 11.02
C PRO A 312 10.74 1.88 11.86
N ASP A 313 9.63 2.56 12.17
CA ASP A 313 8.50 2.05 12.98
C ASP A 313 7.50 1.21 12.17
N SER A 314 7.65 1.14 10.84
CA SER A 314 6.86 0.24 9.99
C SER A 314 7.22 -1.21 10.32
N VAL A 315 6.28 -2.14 10.13
CA VAL A 315 6.59 -3.59 10.16
C VAL A 315 7.14 -4.10 8.82
N TYR A 316 6.96 -3.31 7.77
CA TYR A 316 7.46 -3.52 6.41
C TYR A 316 8.65 -2.62 6.13
#